data_AF-A0A9X1UC93-F1
#
_entry.id   AF-A0A9X1UC93-F1
#
_cell.length_a   1.000
_cell.length_b   1.000
_cell.length_c   1.000
_cell.angle_alpha   90.00
_cell.angle_beta   90.00
_cell.angle_gamma   90.00
#
_symmetry.space_group_name_H-M   'P 1'
#
loop_
_entity.id
_entity.type
_entity.pdbx_description
1 polymer ?
#
loop_
_entity_poly.entity_id
_entity_poly.type
_entity_poly.pdbx_seq_one_letter_code
_entity_poly.pdbx_strand_id
1 'polypeptide(L)'
;MLQQKFTFIGSTRSRQLPSPLSIDRRAYNSGGHEPRSDSVREEAQYVWQLCLSPQERITYIRNNRSYFAFDSYREMIEVVRGRRFSGCAPQLVNWRRRFRAGVWRFAALYCLATWIFIFFALRLLLS
;
A
#
# COMPACT_ATOMS: atom_id res chain seq x y z
N MET A 1 28.70 24.21 -32.69
CA MET A 1 27.80 24.32 -31.52
C MET A 1 26.38 24.00 -31.98
N LEU A 2 25.91 22.77 -31.74
CA LEU A 2 24.59 22.30 -32.14
C LEU A 2 23.70 22.20 -30.91
N GLN A 3 22.70 23.08 -30.83
CA GLN A 3 21.62 23.06 -29.84
C GLN A 3 20.56 22.06 -30.30
N GLN A 4 20.47 20.91 -29.63
CA GLN A 4 19.37 19.95 -29.83
C GLN A 4 18.16 20.35 -28.99
N LYS A 5 17.09 20.72 -29.70
CA LYS A 5 15.76 21.03 -29.21
C LYS A 5 14.98 19.72 -29.14
N PHE A 6 14.71 19.20 -27.94
CA PHE A 6 13.88 18.00 -27.76
C PHE A 6 12.41 18.39 -27.62
N THR A 7 11.63 18.13 -28.68
CA THR A 7 10.17 18.12 -28.67
C THR A 7 9.70 16.79 -28.11
N PHE A 8 9.14 16.79 -26.89
CA PHE A 8 8.48 15.61 -26.33
C PHE A 8 6.96 15.72 -26.54
N ILE A 9 6.43 14.91 -27.44
CA ILE A 9 5.00 14.66 -27.62
C ILE A 9 4.62 13.57 -26.62
N GLY A 10 3.89 13.96 -25.57
CA GLY A 10 3.36 13.07 -24.54
C GLY A 10 1.87 13.31 -24.34
N SER A 11 1.05 12.87 -25.29
CA SER A 11 -0.41 12.80 -25.15
C SER A 11 -0.79 11.60 -24.29
N THR A 12 -0.96 11.82 -22.98
CA THR A 12 -1.69 10.92 -22.09
C THR A 12 -2.84 11.68 -21.44
N ARG A 13 -3.99 11.55 -22.09
CA ARG A 13 -5.38 11.69 -21.60
C ARG A 13 -5.47 11.80 -20.07
N SER A 14 -5.58 13.04 -19.59
CA SER A 14 -5.94 13.37 -18.21
C SER A 14 -7.26 12.72 -17.84
N ARG A 15 -7.22 11.65 -17.03
CA ARG A 15 -8.30 11.37 -16.09
C ARG A 15 -8.09 12.32 -14.92
N GLN A 16 -8.87 13.39 -14.92
CA GLN A 16 -9.04 14.32 -13.81
C GLN A 16 -9.40 13.52 -12.56
N LEU A 17 -8.41 13.30 -11.69
CA LEU A 17 -8.63 12.86 -10.33
C LEU A 17 -9.17 14.10 -9.58
N PRO A 18 -10.27 14.00 -8.83
CA PRO A 18 -10.74 15.13 -8.04
C PRO A 18 -9.63 15.58 -7.09
N SER A 19 -9.34 16.88 -7.13
CA SER A 19 -8.38 17.54 -6.25
C SER A 19 -8.59 17.05 -4.82
N PRO A 20 -7.54 16.64 -4.09
CA PRO A 20 -7.68 16.37 -2.68
C PRO A 20 -7.99 17.70 -2.02
N LEU A 21 -9.28 17.86 -1.72
CA LEU A 21 -9.83 18.80 -0.75
C LEU A 21 -8.78 19.08 0.31
N SER A 22 -8.51 20.37 0.52
CA SER A 22 -7.81 20.93 1.66
C SER A 22 -8.29 20.25 2.94
N ILE A 23 -7.61 19.18 3.34
CA ILE A 23 -7.81 18.58 4.66
C ILE A 23 -7.22 19.60 5.62
N ASP A 24 -8.12 20.43 6.14
CA ASP A 24 -7.84 21.43 7.14
C ASP A 24 -7.26 20.72 8.38
N ARG A 25 -5.94 20.83 8.55
CA ARG A 25 -5.17 20.15 9.61
C ARG A 25 -5.66 20.52 11.02
N ARG A 26 -6.44 21.59 11.18
CA ARG A 26 -6.98 22.04 12.47
C ARG A 26 -8.19 21.26 12.96
N ALA A 27 -8.92 20.58 12.08
CA ALA A 27 -10.15 19.89 12.47
C ALA A 27 -9.94 18.56 13.21
N TYR A 28 -8.70 18.04 13.27
CA TYR A 28 -8.41 16.74 13.90
C TYR A 28 -8.19 16.81 15.42
N ASN A 29 -8.13 18.00 16.03
CA ASN A 29 -7.80 18.18 17.45
C ASN A 29 -8.97 18.60 18.35
N SER A 30 -10.21 18.64 17.86
CA SER A 30 -11.38 18.92 18.70
C SER A 30 -12.05 17.63 19.14
N GLY A 31 -11.98 17.36 20.44
CA GLY A 31 -12.54 16.20 21.10
C GLY A 31 -14.02 15.98 20.80
N GLY A 32 -14.30 14.78 20.29
CA GLY A 32 -15.62 14.18 20.19
C GLY A 32 -15.41 12.68 20.18
N HIS A 33 -16.05 11.98 21.12
CA HIS A 33 -15.93 10.54 21.33
C HIS A 33 -16.38 9.77 20.08
N GLU A 34 -15.46 9.43 19.17
CA GLU A 34 -15.72 8.55 18.03
C GLU A 34 -14.93 7.24 18.22
N PRO A 35 -15.55 6.14 18.72
CA PRO A 35 -14.85 4.86 18.98
C PRO A 35 -14.29 4.15 17.74
N ARG A 36 -14.45 4.75 16.55
CA ARG A 36 -13.94 4.25 15.27
C ARG A 36 -12.54 4.73 14.91
N SER A 37 -12.09 5.87 15.43
CA SER A 37 -10.81 6.45 14.99
C SER A 37 -9.61 5.84 15.71
N ASP A 38 -9.74 5.55 17.01
CA ASP A 38 -8.70 4.94 17.83
C ASP A 38 -8.49 3.47 17.47
N SER A 39 -9.57 2.70 17.26
CA SER A 39 -9.50 1.30 16.83
C SER A 39 -8.81 1.14 15.47
N VAL A 40 -9.04 2.07 14.52
CA VAL A 40 -8.37 2.05 13.21
C VAL A 40 -6.88 2.43 13.33
N ARG A 41 -6.51 3.33 14.25
CA ARG A 41 -5.10 3.65 14.52
C ARG A 41 -4.37 2.48 15.16
N GLU A 42 -5.00 1.79 16.10
CA GLU A 42 -4.46 0.57 16.71
C GLU A 42 -4.31 -0.55 15.67
N GLU A 43 -5.31 -0.77 14.81
CA GLU A 43 -5.22 -1.74 13.72
C GLU A 43 -4.09 -1.38 12.76
N ALA A 44 -3.96 -0.12 12.35
CA ALA A 44 -2.89 0.34 11.48
C ALA A 44 -1.51 0.14 12.12
N GLN A 45 -1.36 0.45 13.41
CA GLN A 45 -0.14 0.18 14.15
C GLN A 45 0.17 -1.31 14.16
N TYR A 46 -0.79 -2.16 14.53
CA TYR A 46 -0.64 -3.62 14.52
C TYR A 46 -0.20 -4.15 13.15
N VAL A 47 -0.88 -3.73 12.08
CA VAL A 47 -0.54 -4.05 10.69
C VAL A 47 0.91 -3.64 10.38
N TRP A 48 1.27 -2.42 10.77
CA TRP A 48 2.59 -1.86 10.51
C TRP A 48 3.68 -2.67 11.22
N GLN A 49 3.50 -3.00 12.50
CA GLN A 49 4.49 -3.70 13.31
C GLN A 49 4.63 -5.18 12.94
N LEU A 50 3.52 -5.89 12.74
CA LEU A 50 3.52 -7.35 12.68
C LEU A 50 3.35 -7.92 11.28
N CYS A 51 2.79 -7.15 10.34
CA CYS A 51 2.35 -7.68 9.06
C CYS A 51 3.15 -7.16 7.86
N LEU A 52 4.10 -6.26 8.09
CA LEU A 52 4.99 -5.75 7.05
C LEU A 52 6.43 -5.99 7.42
N SER A 53 7.18 -6.58 6.49
CA SER A 53 8.63 -6.65 6.56
C SER A 53 9.24 -5.24 6.45
N PRO A 54 10.48 -5.03 6.93
CA PRO A 54 11.17 -3.75 6.77
C PRO A 54 11.24 -3.29 5.30
N GLN A 55 11.41 -4.20 4.35
CA GLN A 55 11.45 -3.89 2.91
C GLN A 55 10.09 -3.41 2.39
N GLU A 56 8.99 -4.05 2.80
CA GLU A 56 7.63 -3.64 2.43
C GLU A 56 7.28 -2.28 3.04
N ARG A 57 7.69 -2.01 4.29
CA ARG A 57 7.51 -0.69 4.91
C ARG A 57 8.24 0.41 4.15
N ILE A 58 9.50 0.18 3.78
CA ILE A 58 10.27 1.15 2.97
C ILE A 58 9.58 1.40 1.64
N THR A 59 9.14 0.34 0.97
CA THR A 59 8.42 0.44 -0.31
C THR A 59 7.10 1.21 -0.14
N TYR A 60 6.35 0.92 0.92
CA TYR A 60 5.11 1.62 1.23
C TYR A 60 5.37 3.11 1.48
N ILE A 61 6.37 3.46 2.31
CA ILE A 61 6.75 4.86 2.59
C ILE A 61 7.14 5.57 1.29
N ARG A 62 7.93 4.94 0.42
CA ARG A 62 8.34 5.52 -0.86
C ARG A 62 7.15 5.84 -1.76
N ASN A 63 6.21 4.90 -1.88
CA ASN A 63 5.02 5.07 -2.71
C ASN A 63 4.00 6.06 -2.13
N ASN A 64 4.06 6.32 -0.83
CA ASN A 64 3.08 7.09 -0.08
C ASN A 64 3.74 8.24 0.70
N ARG A 65 4.85 8.79 0.19
CA ARG A 65 5.70 9.75 0.91
C ARG A 65 4.93 10.96 1.42
N SER A 66 3.90 11.40 0.70
CA SER A 66 3.04 12.53 1.08
C SER A 66 2.24 12.31 2.37
N TYR A 67 2.02 11.07 2.79
CA TYR A 67 1.28 10.75 4.02
C TYR A 67 2.18 10.65 5.25
N PHE A 68 3.50 10.71 5.08
CA PHE A 68 4.45 10.66 6.18
C PHE A 68 5.09 12.03 6.35
N ALA A 69 4.95 12.59 7.55
CA ALA A 69 5.78 13.67 8.03
C ALA A 69 6.78 13.08 9.02
N PHE A 70 8.06 13.42 8.87
CA PHE A 70 9.11 13.04 9.80
C PHE A 70 9.77 14.32 10.29
N ASP A 71 9.77 14.52 11.60
CA ASP A 71 10.42 15.68 12.22
C ASP A 71 11.92 15.43 12.42
N SER A 72 12.34 14.16 12.42
CA SER A 72 13.75 13.77 12.53
C SER A 72 14.07 12.49 11.76
N TYR A 73 15.35 12.32 11.43
CA TYR A 73 15.85 11.06 10.87
C TYR A 73 15.61 9.87 11.81
N ARG A 74 15.72 10.10 13.13
CA ARG A 74 15.45 9.06 14.15
C ARG A 74 14.01 8.56 14.05
N GLU A 75 13.04 9.47 13.91
CA GLU A 75 11.63 9.12 13.76
C GLU A 75 11.39 8.30 12.49
N MET A 76 12.01 8.70 11.37
CA MET A 76 11.95 7.93 10.12
C MET A 76 12.46 6.49 10.31
N ILE A 77 13.59 6.33 11.02
CA ILE A 77 14.15 5.00 11.31
C ILE A 77 13.22 4.19 12.23
N GLU A 78 12.60 4.80 13.23
CA GLU A 78 11.63 4.14 14.10
C GLU A 78 10.39 3.67 13.34
N VAL A 79 9.94 4.45 12.36
CA VAL A 79 8.83 4.08 11.48
C VAL A 79 9.21 2.94 10.54
N VAL A 80 10.39 2.98 9.92
CA VAL A 80 10.88 1.87 9.07
C VAL A 80 11.08 0.58 9.89
N ARG A 81 11.57 0.69 11.12
CA ARG A 81 11.71 -0.44 12.05
C ARG A 81 10.36 -0.97 12.55
N GLY A 82 9.27 -0.27 12.28
CA GLY A 82 7.94 -0.67 12.71
C GLY A 82 7.73 -0.50 14.21
N ARG A 83 8.45 0.41 14.87
CA ARG A 83 8.18 0.75 16.28
C ARG A 83 6.99 1.68 16.40
N ARG A 84 6.80 2.58 15.42
CA ARG A 84 5.73 3.57 15.38
C ARG A 84 5.17 3.69 13.96
N PHE A 85 3.91 4.06 13.85
CA PHE A 85 3.27 4.45 12.61
C PHE A 85 2.87 5.93 12.70
N SER A 86 3.32 6.75 11.75
CA SER A 86 3.02 8.20 11.66
C SER A 86 2.21 8.58 10.41
N GLY A 87 1.70 7.58 9.67
CA GLY A 87 0.98 7.80 8.41
C GLY A 87 -0.54 7.83 8.53
N CYS A 88 -1.22 7.83 7.37
CA CYS A 88 -2.68 7.75 7.29
C CYS A 88 -3.18 6.31 7.57
N ALA A 89 -3.73 6.09 8.76
CA ALA A 89 -4.23 4.78 9.23
C ALA A 89 -5.26 4.10 8.31
N PRO A 90 -6.37 4.76 7.88
CA PRO A 90 -7.37 4.10 7.04
C PRO A 90 -6.81 3.68 5.68
N GLN A 91 -5.84 4.43 5.16
CA GLN A 91 -5.20 4.12 3.89
C GLN A 91 -4.28 2.90 3.97
N LEU A 92 -3.57 2.71 5.09
CA LEU A 92 -2.77 1.52 5.33
C LEU A 92 -3.64 0.27 5.43
N VAL A 93 -4.73 0.33 6.21
CA VAL A 93 -5.66 -0.79 6.38
C VAL A 93 -6.30 -1.17 5.04
N ASN A 94 -6.74 -0.19 4.26
CA ASN A 94 -7.32 -0.44 2.92
C ASN A 94 -6.28 -1.03 1.94
N TRP A 95 -5.05 -0.50 1.95
CA TRP A 95 -3.96 -1.03 1.14
C TRP A 95 -3.68 -2.50 1.46
N ARG A 96 -3.63 -2.87 2.75
CA ARG A 96 -3.46 -4.27 3.17
C ARG A 96 -4.56 -5.18 2.64
N ARG A 97 -5.82 -4.75 2.72
CA ARG A 97 -6.97 -5.54 2.22
C ARG A 97 -6.81 -5.83 0.72
N ARG A 98 -6.38 -4.84 -0.07
CA ARG A 98 -6.12 -5.01 -1.52
C ARG A 98 -4.92 -5.91 -1.79
N PHE A 99 -3.84 -5.75 -1.03
CA PHE A 99 -2.64 -6.56 -1.21
C PHE A 99 -2.91 -8.05 -0.94
N ARG A 100 -3.60 -8.37 0.16
CA ARG A 100 -4.03 -9.74 0.46
C ARG A 100 -4.91 -10.32 -0.65
N ALA A 101 -5.89 -9.56 -1.14
CA ALA A 101 -6.74 -10.03 -2.23
C ALA A 101 -5.96 -10.40 -3.50
N GLY A 102 -4.85 -9.71 -3.79
CA GLY A 102 -3.93 -10.07 -4.87
C GLY A 102 -3.21 -11.39 -4.61
N VAL A 103 -2.62 -11.58 -3.43
CA VAL A 103 -1.90 -12.82 -3.07
C VAL A 103 -2.82 -14.04 -3.11
N TRP A 104 -4.05 -13.92 -2.57
CA TRP A 104 -5.03 -15.01 -2.63
C TRP A 104 -5.41 -15.39 -4.07
N ARG A 105 -5.47 -14.42 -4.99
CA ARG A 105 -5.72 -14.71 -6.41
C ARG A 105 -4.59 -15.51 -7.04
N PHE A 106 -3.33 -15.14 -6.79
CA PHE A 106 -2.19 -15.90 -7.31
C PHE A 106 -2.12 -17.30 -6.71
N ALA A 107 -2.36 -17.44 -5.40
CA ALA A 107 -2.42 -18.74 -4.75
C ALA A 107 -3.53 -19.64 -5.33
N ALA A 108 -4.72 -19.07 -5.57
CA ALA A 108 -5.83 -19.80 -6.19
C ALA A 108 -5.52 -20.22 -7.63
N LEU A 109 -4.92 -19.34 -8.44
CA LEU A 109 -4.51 -19.67 -9.81
C LEU A 109 -3.43 -20.76 -9.84
N TYR A 110 -2.44 -20.69 -8.95
CA TYR A 110 -1.41 -21.71 -8.81
C TYR A 110 -2.02 -23.06 -8.41
N CYS A 111 -2.97 -23.06 -7.47
CA CYS A 111 -3.69 -24.26 -7.06
C CYS A 111 -4.47 -24.87 -8.23
N LEU A 112 -5.26 -24.07 -8.96
CA LEU A 112 -6.00 -24.54 -10.13
C LEU A 112 -5.08 -25.09 -11.23
N ALA A 113 -3.98 -24.39 -11.52
CA ALA A 113 -3.00 -24.84 -12.51
C ALA A 113 -2.37 -26.19 -12.11
N THR A 114 -2.04 -26.36 -10.83
CA THR A 114 -1.52 -27.62 -10.29
C THR A 114 -2.53 -28.76 -10.42
N TRP A 115 -3.80 -28.51 -10.09
CA TRP A 115 -4.88 -29.49 -10.24
C TRP A 115 -5.13 -29.88 -11.69
N ILE A 116 -5.14 -28.92 -12.61
CA ILE A 116 -5.26 -29.17 -14.05
C ILE A 116 -4.10 -30.05 -14.52
N PHE A 117 -2.86 -29.72 -14.12
CA PHE A 117 -1.68 -30.52 -14.47
C PHE A 117 -1.78 -31.96 -13.96
N ILE A 118 -2.18 -32.15 -12.69
CA ILE A 118 -2.37 -33.48 -12.10
C ILE A 118 -3.44 -34.27 -12.88
N PHE A 119 -4.56 -33.64 -13.20
CA PHE A 119 -5.64 -34.30 -13.96
C PHE A 119 -5.17 -34.77 -15.34
N PHE A 120 -4.42 -33.94 -16.06
CA PHE A 120 -3.84 -34.30 -17.35
C PHE A 120 -2.81 -35.43 -17.24
N ALA A 121 -1.93 -35.39 -16.23
CA ALA A 121 -0.95 -36.45 -15.98
C ALA A 121 -1.62 -37.80 -15.68
N LEU A 122 -2.66 -37.80 -14.84
CA LEU A 122 -3.44 -39.01 -14.55
C LEU A 122 -4.14 -39.56 -15.80
N ARG A 123 -4.76 -38.67 -16.59
CA ARG A 123 -5.41 -39.07 -17.86
C ARG A 123 -4.43 -39.69 -18.86
N LEU A 124 -3.20 -39.18 -18.93
CA LEU A 124 -2.15 -39.71 -19.80
C LEU A 124 -1.64 -41.08 -19.32
N LEU A 125 -1.50 -41.27 -18.00
CA LEU A 125 -1.04 -42.53 -17.41
C LEU A 125 -2.07 -43.67 -17.51
N LEU A 126 -3.36 -43.33 -17.61
CA LEU A 126 -4.48 -44.26 -17.74
C LEU A 126 -4.79 -44.64 -19.20
N SER A 127 -4.15 -44.00 -20.17
CA SER A 127 -4.32 -44.25 -21.61
C SER A 127 -3.17 -45.07 -22.18
#